data_AF-A0A553FKE2-F1
#
_entry.id   AF-A0A553FKE2-F1
#
_cell.length_a   1.000
_cell.length_b   1.000
_cell.length_c   1.000
_cell.angle_alpha   90.00
_cell.angle_beta   90.00
_cell.angle_gamma   90.00
#
_symmetry.space_group_name_H-M   'P 1'
#
loop_
_entity.id
_entity.type
_entity.pdbx_description
1 polymer ?
#
loop_
_entity_poly.entity_id
_entity_poly.type
_entity_poly.pdbx_seq_one_letter_code
_entity_poly.pdbx_strand_id
1 'polypeptide(L)'
;MPDFNTFYEDELTSEVAAIEAQRKKYGEKRKRLVRILMIVVGLISVVAGIVLNKLSDSFGIALVTIFSTVISGYLLVDHLVKLRLKKIGLGELQNRFKNEVVKKVLLFIDPSLNYDPDGNLSKEELLRSQLLNIKRNTTVKVDDVVSGLWKGNQLMIINLIMRSRVRKDQGFTKDDSTQGFNGLLVEVKKEFQGSAFVIPKSKMNKSISSVAGMKFKRDPGMSLTEQKAFNMQVMSQGMNMDFSWSPSMSALAAGMDEHDLNADSQKPYKAYCDTDNTFQQITKNEKLQRLLSDGFVDHAAIQELAEVKSFQLLDHRLLDSTVRTTLTYAIHSGSIWVLIPGWQDKFELTLDQEVTKKVVESAYDDFRLALASVEPFL
;
A
#
# COMPACT_ATOMS: atom_id res chain seq x y z
N MET A 1 -24.95 -8.28 -1.37
CA MET A 1 -24.58 -7.72 -0.04
C MET A 1 -25.61 -6.67 0.31
N PRO A 2 -26.00 -6.53 1.58
CA PRO A 2 -26.82 -5.39 2.04
C PRO A 2 -26.16 -4.07 1.62
N ASP A 3 -26.99 -3.03 1.46
CA ASP A 3 -26.51 -1.70 1.10
C ASP A 3 -25.75 -1.06 2.27
N PHE A 4 -24.59 -0.46 1.98
CA PHE A 4 -23.74 0.15 3.00
C PHE A 4 -24.45 1.31 3.71
N ASN A 5 -25.32 2.05 3.03
CA ASN A 5 -26.07 3.12 3.68
C ASN A 5 -26.98 2.60 4.77
N THR A 6 -27.68 1.50 4.51
CA THR A 6 -28.59 0.89 5.49
C THR A 6 -27.80 0.43 6.72
N PHE A 7 -26.68 -0.27 6.50
CA PHE A 7 -25.77 -0.68 7.58
C PHE A 7 -25.23 0.53 8.37
N TYR A 8 -24.85 1.61 7.69
CA TYR A 8 -24.37 2.82 8.35
C TYR A 8 -25.45 3.42 9.26
N GLU A 9 -26.67 3.60 8.74
CA GLU A 9 -27.77 4.19 9.50
C GLU A 9 -28.17 3.32 10.71
N ASP A 10 -28.22 2.00 10.52
CA ASP A 10 -28.71 1.06 11.53
C ASP A 10 -27.65 0.77 12.61
N GLU A 11 -26.37 0.60 12.23
CA GLU A 11 -25.33 0.09 13.13
C GLU A 11 -24.26 1.10 13.53
N LEU A 12 -23.96 2.10 12.68
CA LEU A 12 -22.81 2.99 12.89
C LEU A 12 -23.18 4.41 13.32
N THR A 13 -24.37 4.90 12.97
CA THR A 13 -24.78 6.29 13.24
C THR A 13 -24.66 6.65 14.73
N SER A 14 -25.08 5.75 15.63
CA SER A 14 -25.00 6.01 17.08
C SER A 14 -23.56 6.08 17.60
N GLU A 15 -22.66 5.22 17.10
CA GLU A 15 -21.25 5.16 17.51
C GLU A 15 -20.45 6.33 16.94
N VAL A 16 -20.65 6.65 15.66
CA VAL A 16 -20.05 7.81 15.02
C VAL A 16 -20.47 9.09 15.72
N ALA A 17 -21.76 9.24 16.06
CA ALA A 17 -22.25 10.38 16.81
C ALA A 17 -21.63 10.46 18.23
N ALA A 18 -21.46 9.33 18.91
CA ALA A 18 -20.83 9.29 20.23
C ALA A 18 -19.34 9.68 20.19
N ILE A 19 -18.60 9.21 19.19
CA ILE A 19 -17.19 9.57 18.96
C ILE A 19 -17.09 11.05 18.61
N GLU A 20 -17.94 11.56 17.73
CA GLU A 20 -17.96 12.97 17.35
C GLU A 20 -18.31 13.90 18.53
N ALA A 21 -19.25 13.50 19.39
CA ALA A 21 -19.56 14.22 20.62
C ALA A 21 -18.35 14.28 21.56
N GLN A 22 -17.60 13.19 21.70
CA GLN A 22 -16.35 13.19 22.49
C GLN A 22 -15.26 14.06 21.86
N ARG A 23 -15.09 14.02 20.53
CA ARG A 23 -14.16 14.89 19.80
C ARG A 23 -14.48 16.36 20.08
N LYS A 24 -15.75 16.76 19.97
CA LYS A 24 -16.20 18.13 20.28
C LYS A 24 -15.90 18.52 21.73
N LYS A 25 -16.17 17.64 22.69
CA LYS A 25 -15.84 17.86 24.11
C LYS A 25 -14.33 18.09 24.33
N TYR A 26 -13.47 17.34 23.65
CA TYR A 26 -12.02 17.56 23.69
C TYR A 26 -11.61 18.89 23.04
N GLY A 27 -12.23 19.24 21.91
CA GLY A 27 -12.03 20.52 21.22
C GLY A 27 -12.45 21.73 22.09
N GLU A 28 -13.57 21.64 22.79
CA GLU A 28 -14.02 22.68 23.72
C GLU A 28 -13.09 22.80 24.93
N LYS A 29 -12.66 21.67 25.50
CA LYS A 29 -11.67 21.65 26.59
C LYS A 29 -10.36 22.30 26.16
N ARG A 30 -9.89 22.03 24.94
CA ARG A 30 -8.73 22.70 24.32
C ARG A 30 -8.93 24.21 24.26
N LYS A 31 -10.02 24.66 23.64
CA LYS A 31 -10.35 26.10 23.49
C LYS A 31 -10.42 26.80 24.85
N ARG A 32 -11.02 26.15 25.86
CA ARG A 32 -11.10 26.68 27.23
C ARG A 32 -9.72 26.82 27.87
N LEU A 33 -8.86 25.80 27.77
CA LEU A 33 -7.52 25.83 28.33
C LEU A 33 -6.64 26.90 27.66
N VAL A 34 -6.66 26.98 26.33
CA VAL A 34 -5.94 28.02 25.57
C VAL A 34 -6.43 29.41 25.99
N ARG A 35 -7.75 29.62 26.12
CA ARG A 35 -8.31 30.91 26.56
C ARG A 35 -7.84 31.30 27.96
N ILE A 36 -7.86 30.38 28.93
CA ILE A 36 -7.41 30.65 30.30
C ILE A 36 -5.92 31.02 30.31
N LEU A 37 -5.08 30.24 29.62
CA LEU A 37 -3.64 30.50 29.55
C LEU A 37 -3.33 31.83 28.84
N MET A 38 -4.10 32.20 27.81
CA MET A 38 -3.96 33.48 27.13
C MET A 38 -4.29 34.68 28.02
N ILE A 39 -5.28 34.55 28.91
CA ILE A 39 -5.57 35.60 29.91
C ILE A 39 -4.36 35.79 30.83
N VAL A 40 -3.73 34.70 31.27
CA VAL A 40 -2.53 34.74 32.13
C VAL A 40 -1.35 35.38 31.40
N VAL A 41 -1.07 34.97 30.16
CA VAL A 41 -0.01 35.56 29.32
C VAL A 41 -0.27 37.06 29.12
N GLY A 42 -1.51 37.45 28.81
CA GLY A 42 -1.89 38.85 28.64
C GLY A 42 -1.66 39.68 29.90
N LEU A 43 -2.03 39.17 31.08
CA LEU A 43 -1.77 39.84 32.36
C LEU A 43 -0.27 40.03 32.61
N ILE A 44 0.54 39.00 32.36
CA ILE A 44 2.00 39.07 32.49
C ILE A 44 2.58 40.11 31.52
N SER A 45 2.12 40.13 30.27
CA SER A 45 2.56 41.09 29.26
C SER A 45 2.22 42.54 29.63
N VAL A 46 1.06 42.79 30.25
CA VAL A 46 0.70 44.13 30.74
C VAL A 46 1.63 44.58 31.85
N VAL A 47 1.89 43.72 32.85
CA VAL A 47 2.82 44.04 33.95
C VAL A 47 4.23 44.30 33.41
N ALA A 48 4.73 43.44 32.52
CA ALA A 48 6.01 43.62 31.86
C ALA A 48 6.07 44.93 31.06
N GLY A 49 4.99 45.26 30.33
CA GLY A 49 4.86 46.52 29.59
C GLY A 49 4.94 47.75 30.49
N ILE A 50 4.29 47.74 31.65
CA ILE A 50 4.36 48.84 32.63
C ILE A 50 5.79 49.01 33.15
N VAL A 51 6.48 47.91 33.45
CA VAL A 51 7.88 47.95 33.93
C VAL A 51 8.82 48.47 32.85
N LEU A 52 8.68 48.00 31.61
CA LEU A 52 9.50 48.43 30.48
C LEU A 52 9.27 49.90 30.12
N ASN A 53 8.02 50.39 30.18
CA ASN A 53 7.72 51.80 29.91
C ASN A 53 8.37 52.75 30.92
N LYS A 54 8.68 52.28 32.14
CA LYS A 54 9.47 53.07 33.11
C LYS A 54 10.96 53.09 32.79
N LEU A 55 11.44 52.13 31.99
CA LEU A 55 12.85 51.96 31.65
C LEU A 55 13.21 52.51 30.27
N SER A 56 12.23 52.67 29.38
CA SER A 56 12.44 53.17 28.02
C SER A 56 11.60 54.41 27.75
N ASP A 57 12.21 55.48 27.23
CA ASP A 57 11.50 56.71 26.84
C ASP A 57 10.64 56.55 25.57
N SER A 58 10.66 55.38 24.92
CA SER A 58 9.94 55.11 23.67
C SER A 58 8.75 54.18 23.88
N PHE A 59 7.56 54.77 23.92
CA PHE A 59 6.27 54.05 23.99
C PHE A 59 6.10 53.01 22.86
N GLY A 60 6.66 53.26 21.69
CA GLY A 60 6.57 52.35 20.54
C GLY A 60 7.23 50.99 20.79
N ILE A 61 8.37 50.98 21.51
CA ILE A 61 9.09 49.74 21.85
C ILE A 61 8.27 48.88 22.81
N ALA A 62 7.60 49.51 23.79
CA ALA A 62 6.72 48.81 24.71
C ALA A 62 5.55 48.11 23.99
N LEU A 63 4.90 48.77 23.03
CA LEU A 63 3.80 48.17 22.27
C LEU A 63 4.26 46.98 21.42
N VAL A 64 5.33 47.14 20.65
CA VAL A 64 5.88 46.05 19.82
C VAL A 64 6.24 44.84 20.68
N THR A 65 6.81 45.08 21.87
CA THR A 65 7.16 44.02 22.82
C THR A 65 5.94 43.30 23.37
N ILE A 66 4.87 44.03 23.71
CA ILE A 66 3.61 43.43 24.17
C ILE A 66 3.00 42.56 23.08
N PHE A 67 2.87 43.09 21.85
CA PHE A 67 2.29 42.32 20.73
C PHE A 67 3.10 41.08 20.39
N SER A 68 4.43 41.19 20.30
CA SER A 68 5.29 40.04 20.02
C SER A 68 5.20 38.98 21.11
N THR A 69 5.12 39.39 22.38
CA THR A 69 4.96 38.48 23.54
C THR A 69 3.60 37.78 23.53
N VAL A 70 2.52 38.49 23.20
CA VAL A 70 1.17 37.89 23.13
C VAL A 70 1.07 36.89 21.98
N ILE A 71 1.59 37.22 20.79
CA ILE A 71 1.57 36.32 19.63
C ILE A 71 2.44 35.08 19.88
N SER A 72 3.68 35.27 20.33
CA SER A 72 4.58 34.14 20.63
C SER A 72 4.04 33.28 21.77
N GLY A 73 3.48 33.90 22.81
CA GLY A 73 2.80 33.22 23.91
C GLY A 73 1.60 32.40 23.44
N TYR A 74 0.78 32.93 22.53
CA TYR A 74 -0.34 32.19 21.94
C TYR A 74 0.11 30.93 21.20
N LEU A 75 1.11 31.06 20.32
CA LEU A 75 1.62 29.93 19.54
C LEU A 75 2.22 28.86 20.45
N LEU A 76 2.96 29.26 21.49
CA LEU A 76 3.54 28.36 22.47
C LEU A 76 2.44 27.63 23.27
N VAL A 77 1.45 28.37 23.77
CA VAL A 77 0.33 27.81 24.54
C VAL A 77 -0.49 26.83 23.70
N ASP A 78 -0.87 27.19 22.47
CA ASP A 78 -1.60 26.28 21.58
C ASP A 78 -0.80 25.01 21.28
N HIS A 79 0.50 25.14 21.01
CA HIS A 79 1.37 23.99 20.76
C HIS A 79 1.46 23.07 21.99
N LEU A 80 1.66 23.62 23.20
CA LEU A 80 1.75 22.84 24.43
C LEU A 80 0.42 22.14 24.77
N VAL A 81 -0.72 22.82 24.59
CA VAL A 81 -2.04 22.22 24.81
C VAL A 81 -2.31 21.11 23.79
N LYS A 82 -1.96 21.31 22.50
CA LYS A 82 -2.03 20.27 21.47
C LYS A 82 -1.23 19.03 21.87
N LEU A 83 0.03 19.20 22.30
CA LEU A 83 0.88 18.08 22.73
C LEU A 83 0.29 17.33 23.93
N ARG A 84 -0.26 18.04 24.91
CA ARG A 84 -0.85 17.43 26.10
C ARG A 84 -2.13 16.65 25.76
N LEU A 85 -3.00 17.20 24.92
CA LEU A 85 -4.26 16.55 24.54
C LEU A 85 -4.02 15.37 23.60
N LYS A 86 -3.02 15.45 22.70
CA LYS A 86 -2.61 14.34 21.85
C LYS A 86 -2.23 13.10 22.68
N LYS A 87 -1.58 13.29 23.83
CA LYS A 87 -1.18 12.19 24.72
C LYS A 87 -2.33 11.56 25.51
N ILE A 88 -3.33 12.34 25.92
CA ILE A 88 -4.32 11.89 26.91
C ILE A 88 -5.66 11.51 26.28
N GLY A 89 -6.15 12.28 25.31
CA GLY A 89 -7.51 12.11 24.78
C GLY A 89 -7.57 11.58 23.36
N LEU A 90 -6.59 11.92 22.52
CA LEU A 90 -6.65 11.55 21.09
C LEU A 90 -6.44 10.04 20.89
N GLY A 91 -5.53 9.42 21.65
CA GLY A 91 -5.31 7.98 21.57
C GLY A 91 -6.56 7.18 21.93
N GLU A 92 -7.27 7.57 22.99
CA GLU A 92 -8.53 6.90 23.37
C GLU A 92 -9.60 7.07 22.28
N LEU A 93 -9.78 8.29 21.76
CA LEU A 93 -10.74 8.56 20.70
C LEU A 93 -10.44 7.75 19.42
N GLN A 94 -9.16 7.71 19.04
CA GLN A 94 -8.69 6.94 17.88
C GLN A 94 -8.93 5.44 18.10
N ASN A 95 -8.60 4.91 19.29
CA ASN A 95 -8.83 3.52 19.61
C ASN A 95 -10.31 3.15 19.61
N ARG A 96 -11.19 4.04 20.10
CA ARG A 96 -12.65 3.83 20.02
C ARG A 96 -13.12 3.82 18.58
N PHE A 97 -12.68 4.75 17.75
CA PHE A 97 -13.04 4.75 16.32
C PHE A 97 -12.60 3.49 15.60
N LYS A 98 -11.36 3.05 15.83
CA LYS A 98 -10.86 1.79 15.29
C LYS A 98 -11.72 0.60 15.73
N ASN A 99 -11.94 0.47 17.04
CA ASN A 99 -12.64 -0.70 17.61
C ASN A 99 -14.15 -0.73 17.36
N GLU A 100 -14.81 0.43 17.38
CA GLU A 100 -16.27 0.53 17.27
C GLU A 100 -16.69 0.70 15.81
N VAL A 101 -16.01 1.55 15.03
CA VAL A 101 -16.42 1.87 13.65
C VAL A 101 -15.66 1.01 12.63
N VAL A 102 -14.32 1.07 12.61
CA VAL A 102 -13.52 0.40 11.57
C VAL A 102 -13.72 -1.12 11.62
N LYS A 103 -13.72 -1.70 12.81
CA LYS A 103 -13.97 -3.13 13.01
C LYS A 103 -15.31 -3.58 12.42
N LYS A 104 -16.38 -2.83 12.67
CA LYS A 104 -17.71 -3.15 12.15
C LYS A 104 -17.79 -3.00 10.64
N VAL A 105 -17.18 -1.95 10.08
CA VAL A 105 -17.06 -1.79 8.62
C VAL A 105 -16.36 -2.99 7.98
N LEU A 106 -15.28 -3.48 8.58
CA LEU A 106 -14.57 -4.66 8.10
C LEU A 106 -15.41 -5.94 8.18
N LEU A 107 -16.11 -6.16 9.31
CA LEU A 107 -17.00 -7.31 9.48
C LEU A 107 -18.22 -7.26 8.54
N PHE A 108 -18.67 -6.06 8.17
CA PHE A 108 -19.70 -5.86 7.16
C PHE A 108 -19.21 -6.24 5.75
N ILE A 109 -17.95 -5.92 5.42
CA ILE A 109 -17.34 -6.33 4.14
C ILE A 109 -17.24 -7.86 4.09
N ASP A 110 -16.68 -8.46 5.15
CA ASP A 110 -16.58 -9.92 5.26
C ASP A 110 -16.50 -10.35 6.74
N PRO A 111 -17.47 -11.14 7.24
CA PRO A 111 -17.48 -11.60 8.64
C PRO A 111 -16.31 -12.50 9.03
N SER A 112 -15.57 -13.06 8.07
CA SER A 112 -14.40 -13.90 8.32
C SER A 112 -13.12 -13.09 8.56
N LEU A 113 -13.16 -11.77 8.38
CA LEU A 113 -12.05 -10.88 8.68
C LEU A 113 -12.05 -10.52 10.17
N ASN A 114 -10.86 -10.57 10.75
CA ASN A 114 -10.55 -10.11 12.08
C ASN A 114 -9.72 -8.84 12.00
N TYR A 115 -10.08 -7.85 12.80
CA TYR A 115 -9.36 -6.58 12.90
C TYR A 115 -8.72 -6.44 14.27
N ASP A 116 -7.41 -6.23 14.25
CA ASP A 116 -6.58 -5.95 15.42
C ASP A 116 -5.92 -4.58 15.26
N PRO A 117 -6.46 -3.53 15.92
CA PRO A 117 -5.93 -2.17 15.81
C PRO A 117 -4.57 -2.00 16.50
N ASP A 118 -4.23 -2.86 17.46
CA ASP A 118 -2.95 -2.85 18.17
C ASP A 118 -2.00 -3.94 17.63
N GLY A 119 -2.42 -4.60 16.55
CA GLY A 119 -1.67 -5.65 15.88
C GLY A 119 -0.29 -5.15 15.48
N ASN A 120 0.72 -5.93 15.85
CA ASN A 120 2.10 -5.65 15.51
C ASN A 120 2.67 -6.81 14.73
N LEU A 121 3.41 -6.50 13.67
CA LEU A 121 4.25 -7.46 12.98
C LEU A 121 5.69 -7.25 13.42
N SER A 122 6.37 -8.33 13.78
CA SER A 122 7.78 -8.27 14.13
C SER A 122 8.60 -7.79 12.93
N LYS A 123 9.75 -7.17 13.19
CA LYS A 123 10.65 -6.73 12.13
C LYS A 123 11.12 -7.93 11.29
N GLU A 124 11.30 -9.08 11.94
CA GLU A 124 11.70 -10.34 11.33
C GLU A 124 10.65 -10.81 10.31
N GLU A 125 9.36 -10.76 10.65
CA GLU A 125 8.27 -11.09 9.74
C GLU A 125 8.16 -10.09 8.58
N LEU A 126 8.32 -8.79 8.83
CA LEU A 126 8.37 -7.80 7.74
C LEU A 126 9.54 -8.05 6.80
N LEU A 127 10.70 -8.44 7.32
CA LEU A 127 11.88 -8.79 6.51
C LEU A 127 11.67 -10.06 5.69
N ARG A 128 10.85 -11.02 6.18
CA ARG A 128 10.46 -12.21 5.39
C ARG A 128 9.69 -11.84 4.13
N SER A 129 8.97 -10.71 4.09
CA SER A 129 8.29 -10.28 2.86
C SER A 129 9.25 -10.04 1.70
N GLN A 130 10.53 -9.77 1.99
CA GLN A 130 11.56 -9.30 1.04
C GLN A 130 11.19 -8.03 0.25
N LEU A 131 9.97 -7.50 0.35
CA LEU A 131 9.51 -6.28 -0.34
C LEU A 131 10.21 -5.02 0.18
N LEU A 132 10.71 -5.07 1.40
CA LEU A 132 11.20 -3.92 2.12
C LEU A 132 12.70 -4.02 2.34
N ASN A 133 13.45 -3.10 1.74
CA ASN A 133 14.87 -2.93 2.06
C ASN A 133 15.00 -2.05 3.32
N ILE A 134 14.79 -2.65 4.49
CA ILE A 134 14.83 -1.94 5.79
C ILE A 134 16.29 -1.67 6.17
N LYS A 135 16.73 -0.41 6.03
CA LYS A 135 18.07 0.01 6.46
C LYS A 135 18.16 0.03 7.99
N ARG A 136 19.39 -0.02 8.54
CA ARG A 136 19.62 0.03 10.00
C ARG A 136 18.99 1.25 10.68
N ASN A 137 18.89 2.38 9.98
CA ASN A 137 18.35 3.64 10.49
C ASN A 137 16.88 3.88 10.10
N THR A 138 16.17 2.81 9.71
CA THR A 138 14.74 2.87 9.36
C THR A 138 13.90 2.48 10.56
N THR A 139 13.05 3.39 11.02
CA THR A 139 11.98 3.08 11.98
C THR A 139 10.80 2.52 11.19
N VAL A 140 10.27 1.40 11.64
CA VAL A 140 9.06 0.78 11.07
C VAL A 140 8.01 0.77 12.14
N LYS A 141 6.86 1.37 11.85
CA LYS A 141 5.65 1.28 12.67
C LYS A 141 4.64 0.47 11.87
N VAL A 142 4.19 -0.61 12.45
CA VAL A 142 3.03 -1.36 12.00
C VAL A 142 1.85 -0.89 12.83
N ASP A 143 0.71 -0.72 12.17
CA ASP A 143 -0.56 -0.37 12.78
C ASP A 143 -1.64 -1.15 12.02
N ASP A 144 -2.83 -1.28 12.60
CA ASP A 144 -4.02 -1.80 11.91
C ASP A 144 -3.80 -3.12 11.12
N VAL A 145 -3.91 -4.26 11.81
CA VAL A 145 -3.81 -5.58 11.18
C VAL A 145 -5.21 -6.11 10.91
N VAL A 146 -5.51 -6.39 9.64
CA VAL A 146 -6.69 -7.16 9.22
C VAL A 146 -6.23 -8.54 8.82
N SER A 147 -6.85 -9.61 9.31
CA SER A 147 -6.49 -10.98 8.95
C SER A 147 -7.71 -11.88 8.85
N GLY A 148 -7.73 -12.88 7.98
CA GLY A 148 -8.89 -13.75 7.84
C GLY A 148 -8.88 -14.59 6.57
N LEU A 149 -10.05 -15.11 6.18
CA LEU A 149 -10.22 -15.88 4.96
C LEU A 149 -10.94 -15.06 3.89
N TRP A 150 -10.21 -14.50 2.93
CA TRP A 150 -10.84 -13.80 1.82
C TRP A 150 -10.97 -14.73 0.60
N LYS A 151 -12.21 -15.01 0.19
CA LYS A 151 -12.52 -15.98 -0.87
C LYS A 151 -11.83 -17.35 -0.68
N GLY A 152 -11.76 -17.82 0.56
CA GLY A 152 -11.17 -19.11 0.92
C GLY A 152 -9.64 -19.12 1.09
N ASN A 153 -8.95 -18.01 0.82
CA ASN A 153 -7.50 -17.90 1.01
C ASN A 153 -7.19 -17.11 2.28
N GLN A 154 -6.13 -17.50 3.00
CA GLN A 154 -5.70 -16.75 4.18
C GLN A 154 -5.02 -15.44 3.76
N LEU A 155 -5.56 -14.33 4.26
CA LEU A 155 -5.17 -12.97 3.95
C LEU A 155 -4.73 -12.25 5.23
N MET A 156 -3.72 -11.41 5.12
CA MET A 156 -3.36 -10.43 6.15
C MET A 156 -3.05 -9.08 5.49
N ILE A 157 -3.74 -8.01 5.88
CA ILE A 157 -3.51 -6.63 5.43
C ILE A 157 -2.96 -5.85 6.62
N ILE A 158 -1.91 -5.07 6.40
CA ILE A 158 -1.21 -4.34 7.44
C ILE A 158 -1.00 -2.90 6.99
N ASN A 159 -1.32 -1.93 7.85
CA ASN A 159 -0.92 -0.55 7.63
C ASN A 159 0.56 -0.37 8.03
N LEU A 160 1.40 -0.04 7.06
CA LEU A 160 2.85 0.00 7.20
C LEU A 160 3.38 1.42 7.03
N ILE A 161 3.99 1.93 8.10
CA ILE A 161 4.65 3.25 8.12
C ILE A 161 6.15 3.05 8.29
N MET A 162 6.91 3.31 7.24
CA MET A 162 8.37 3.29 7.29
C MET A 162 8.91 4.70 7.27
N ARG A 163 9.89 5.00 8.13
CA ARG A 163 10.59 6.28 8.15
C ARG A 163 12.08 6.04 8.22
N SER A 164 12.82 6.44 7.18
CA SER A 164 14.27 6.40 7.16
C SER A 164 14.82 7.78 7.43
N ARG A 165 15.76 7.89 8.38
CA ARG A 165 16.55 9.11 8.54
C ARG A 165 17.68 9.11 7.52
N VAL A 166 17.70 10.12 6.66
CA VAL A 166 18.80 10.34 5.71
C VAL A 166 19.62 11.52 6.22
N ARG A 167 20.88 11.25 6.56
CA ARG A 167 21.84 12.29 6.93
C ARG A 167 22.34 12.96 5.66
N LYS A 168 21.99 14.23 5.45
CA LYS A 168 22.57 15.05 4.38
C LYS A 168 23.72 15.86 4.95
N ASP A 169 24.95 15.50 4.59
CA ASP A 169 26.12 16.34 4.87
C ASP A 169 26.23 17.39 3.74
N GLN A 170 25.49 18.50 3.88
CA GLN A 170 25.73 19.71 3.09
C GLN A 170 26.11 20.84 4.04
N GLY A 171 27.44 20.99 4.21
CA GLY A 171 28.17 22.08 4.86
C GLY A 171 27.37 23.06 5.73
N PHE A 172 27.20 22.72 7.01
CA PHE A 172 26.81 23.61 8.13
C PHE A 172 25.37 23.57 8.67
N THR A 173 24.43 22.82 8.08
CA THR A 173 23.14 22.55 8.75
C THR A 173 22.72 21.09 8.58
N LYS A 174 22.52 20.39 9.72
CA LYS A 174 22.08 18.99 9.74
C LYS A 174 20.57 18.96 9.52
N ASP A 175 20.14 18.73 8.28
CA ASP A 175 18.74 18.43 8.00
C ASP A 175 18.51 16.92 7.97
N ASP A 176 17.82 16.40 8.99
CA ASP A 176 17.28 15.05 9.00
C ASP A 176 16.07 15.01 8.04
N SER A 177 16.30 14.65 6.78
CA SER A 177 15.19 14.39 5.86
C SER A 177 14.60 13.01 6.17
N THR A 178 13.30 12.97 6.46
CA THR A 178 12.55 11.72 6.61
C THR A 178 12.01 11.32 5.25
N GLN A 179 12.61 10.31 4.63
CA GLN A 179 11.97 9.59 3.52
C GLN A 179 11.16 8.46 4.12
N GLY A 180 9.87 8.39 3.79
CA GLY A 180 8.99 7.36 4.31
C GLY A 180 8.21 6.65 3.22
N PHE A 181 8.07 5.33 3.40
CA PHE A 181 7.04 4.57 2.70
C PHE A 181 5.81 4.54 3.59
N ASN A 182 4.67 4.61 2.93
CA ASN A 182 3.40 4.66 3.59
C ASN A 182 2.33 3.97 2.74
N GLY A 183 1.76 2.88 3.24
CA GLY A 183 0.77 2.10 2.49
C GLY A 183 0.39 0.80 3.17
N LEU A 184 -0.39 -0.02 2.46
CA LEU A 184 -0.78 -1.35 2.91
C LEU A 184 0.22 -2.40 2.45
N LEU A 185 0.57 -3.32 3.35
CA LEU A 185 1.25 -4.56 3.03
C LEU A 185 0.24 -5.70 3.15
N VAL A 186 0.06 -6.46 2.09
CA VAL A 186 -0.89 -7.56 2.04
C VAL A 186 -0.15 -8.88 1.86
N GLU A 187 -0.36 -9.83 2.76
CA GLU A 187 0.10 -11.21 2.63
C GLU A 187 -1.08 -12.09 2.20
N VAL A 188 -0.92 -12.78 1.08
CA VAL A 188 -1.82 -13.85 0.64
C VAL A 188 -1.07 -15.16 0.81
N LYS A 189 -1.45 -15.99 1.79
CA LYS A 189 -0.83 -17.30 1.96
C LYS A 189 -1.30 -18.24 0.85
N LYS A 190 -0.35 -18.79 0.11
CA LYS A 190 -0.59 -19.82 -0.89
C LYS A 190 0.43 -20.95 -0.72
N GLU A 191 -0.08 -22.15 -0.55
CA GLU A 191 0.73 -23.35 -0.63
C GLU A 191 1.14 -23.58 -2.08
N PHE A 192 2.26 -22.98 -2.48
CA PHE A 192 2.91 -23.35 -3.73
C PHE A 192 3.57 -24.70 -3.53
N GLN A 193 3.12 -25.70 -4.29
CA GLN A 193 3.82 -26.98 -4.38
C GLN A 193 5.08 -26.78 -5.24
N GLY A 194 6.10 -26.17 -4.62
CA GLY A 194 7.41 -25.89 -5.19
C GLY A 194 7.66 -24.44 -5.60
N SER A 195 8.71 -24.21 -6.39
CA SER A 195 9.21 -22.88 -6.73
C SER A 195 8.28 -22.19 -7.73
N ALA A 196 7.73 -21.03 -7.35
CA ALA A 196 6.87 -20.22 -8.20
C ALA A 196 7.66 -19.09 -8.87
N PHE A 197 7.61 -19.00 -10.19
CA PHE A 197 8.22 -17.91 -10.96
C PHE A 197 7.13 -17.06 -11.61
N VAL A 198 7.19 -15.75 -11.38
CA VAL A 198 6.40 -14.81 -12.16
C VAL A 198 7.25 -14.30 -13.30
N ILE A 199 6.73 -14.34 -14.53
CA ILE A 199 7.44 -13.86 -15.71
C ILE A 199 6.61 -12.74 -16.35
N PRO A 200 7.16 -11.52 -16.49
CA PRO A 200 6.47 -10.44 -17.18
C PRO A 200 6.22 -10.80 -18.65
N LYS A 201 4.97 -10.69 -19.13
CA LYS A 201 4.61 -11.04 -20.52
C LYS A 201 5.37 -10.18 -21.55
N SER A 202 5.77 -8.96 -21.20
CA SER A 202 6.60 -8.08 -22.03
C SER A 202 8.00 -8.66 -22.32
N LYS A 203 8.57 -9.41 -21.35
CA LYS A 203 9.80 -10.17 -21.53
C LYS A 203 9.53 -11.49 -22.24
N MET A 204 8.41 -12.15 -21.94
CA MET A 204 7.98 -13.39 -22.58
C MET A 204 7.80 -13.23 -24.11
N ASN A 205 7.15 -12.15 -24.56
CA ASN A 205 6.99 -11.88 -25.98
C ASN A 205 8.32 -11.58 -26.67
N LYS A 206 9.25 -10.88 -26.02
CA LYS A 206 10.60 -10.63 -26.57
C LYS A 206 11.44 -11.90 -26.65
N SER A 207 11.37 -12.76 -25.64
CA SER A 207 12.09 -14.04 -25.60
C SER A 207 11.51 -15.06 -26.60
N ILE A 208 10.18 -15.14 -26.72
CA ILE A 208 9.52 -16.01 -27.72
C ILE A 208 9.69 -15.43 -29.13
N SER A 209 9.62 -14.11 -29.33
CA SER A 209 9.90 -13.50 -30.64
C SER A 209 11.38 -13.57 -31.01
N SER A 210 12.31 -13.58 -30.04
CA SER A 210 13.72 -13.81 -30.32
C SER A 210 14.01 -15.27 -30.65
N VAL A 211 13.27 -16.22 -30.05
CA VAL A 211 13.35 -17.64 -30.38
C VAL A 211 12.66 -17.95 -31.72
N ALA A 212 11.54 -17.30 -32.04
CA ALA A 212 10.83 -17.40 -33.31
C ALA A 212 11.49 -16.58 -34.44
N GLY A 213 12.24 -15.53 -34.08
CA GLY A 213 13.00 -14.66 -34.97
C GLY A 213 14.47 -15.07 -35.14
N MET A 214 14.93 -16.10 -34.43
CA MET A 214 16.19 -16.78 -34.77
C MET A 214 16.00 -17.40 -36.16
N LYS A 215 16.59 -16.77 -37.18
CA LYS A 215 16.83 -17.44 -38.45
C LYS A 215 17.63 -18.71 -38.14
N PHE A 216 16.95 -19.84 -38.10
CA PHE A 216 17.61 -21.14 -37.97
C PHE A 216 18.62 -21.23 -39.11
N LYS A 217 19.92 -21.29 -38.76
CA LYS A 217 20.96 -21.61 -39.75
C LYS A 217 20.50 -22.89 -40.43
N ARG A 218 20.34 -22.81 -41.75
CA ARG A 218 19.92 -23.91 -42.60
C ARG A 218 20.81 -25.11 -42.29
N ASP A 219 20.19 -26.19 -41.84
CA ASP A 219 20.88 -27.46 -41.71
C ASP A 219 21.25 -27.90 -43.14
N PRO A 220 22.54 -28.08 -43.47
CA PRO A 220 22.98 -28.38 -44.82
C PRO A 220 22.40 -29.69 -45.37
N GLY A 221 21.85 -30.56 -44.52
CA GLY A 221 21.17 -31.79 -44.92
C GLY A 221 19.66 -31.66 -45.18
N MET A 222 19.04 -30.53 -44.87
CA MET A 222 17.57 -30.40 -44.89
C MET A 222 17.07 -29.68 -46.16
N SER A 223 16.12 -30.29 -46.85
CA SER A 223 15.48 -29.67 -48.01
C SER A 223 14.65 -28.45 -47.59
N LEU A 224 14.43 -27.51 -48.51
CA LEU A 224 13.67 -26.28 -48.23
C LEU A 224 12.23 -26.59 -47.79
N THR A 225 11.65 -27.70 -48.26
CA THR A 225 10.30 -28.16 -47.94
C THR A 225 10.24 -28.69 -46.51
N GLU A 226 11.21 -29.50 -46.10
CA GLU A 226 11.33 -30.02 -44.72
C GLU A 226 11.57 -28.90 -43.72
N GLN A 227 12.39 -27.90 -44.08
CA GLN A 227 12.64 -26.76 -43.20
C GLN A 227 11.39 -25.88 -43.03
N LYS A 228 10.57 -25.72 -44.08
CA LYS A 228 9.28 -25.04 -43.97
C LYS A 228 8.27 -25.83 -43.14
N ALA A 229 8.23 -27.16 -43.29
CA ALA A 229 7.37 -28.03 -42.50
C ALA A 229 7.76 -28.00 -41.01
N PHE A 230 9.06 -28.06 -40.70
CA PHE A 230 9.58 -27.92 -39.33
C PHE A 230 9.17 -26.59 -38.70
N ASN A 231 9.37 -25.46 -39.40
CA ASN A 231 8.98 -24.15 -38.90
C ASN A 231 7.45 -24.03 -38.70
N MET A 232 6.63 -24.59 -39.59
CA MET A 232 5.17 -24.61 -39.44
C MET A 232 4.72 -25.50 -38.26
N GLN A 233 5.38 -26.63 -38.03
CA GLN A 233 5.07 -27.53 -36.92
C GLN A 233 5.38 -26.87 -35.58
N VAL A 234 6.53 -26.21 -35.45
CA VAL A 234 6.92 -25.45 -34.26
C VAL A 234 5.95 -24.28 -33.99
N MET A 235 5.51 -23.58 -35.04
CA MET A 235 4.50 -22.51 -34.93
C MET A 235 3.13 -23.04 -34.50
N SER A 236 2.69 -24.19 -35.04
CA SER A 236 1.39 -24.80 -34.72
C SER A 236 1.30 -25.31 -33.27
N GLN A 237 2.40 -25.82 -32.72
CA GLN A 237 2.47 -26.25 -31.32
C GLN A 237 2.52 -25.06 -30.35
N GLY A 238 2.97 -23.88 -30.80
CA GLY A 238 2.91 -22.64 -30.03
C GLY A 238 1.55 -21.93 -30.07
N MET A 239 0.69 -22.23 -31.07
CA MET A 239 -0.58 -21.53 -31.29
C MET A 239 -1.84 -22.31 -30.86
N ASN A 240 -1.79 -23.64 -30.73
CA ASN A 240 -2.94 -24.42 -30.24
C ASN A 240 -2.96 -24.53 -28.70
N MET A 241 -3.31 -23.43 -28.01
CA MET A 241 -3.78 -23.49 -26.62
C MET A 241 -4.86 -22.42 -26.39
N ASP A 242 -6.00 -22.57 -27.06
CA ASP A 242 -7.26 -21.91 -26.67
C ASP A 242 -7.97 -22.80 -25.64
N PHE A 243 -8.07 -22.31 -24.40
CA PHE A 243 -8.98 -22.86 -23.39
C PHE A 243 -10.30 -22.09 -23.46
N SER A 244 -11.40 -22.82 -23.61
CA SER A 244 -12.75 -22.29 -23.64
C SER A 244 -13.10 -21.56 -22.34
N TRP A 245 -13.49 -20.30 -22.45
CA TRP A 245 -14.15 -19.56 -21.38
C TRP A 245 -15.64 -19.94 -21.37
N SER A 246 -16.18 -20.36 -20.21
CA SER A 246 -17.63 -20.52 -20.05
C SER A 246 -18.30 -19.15 -19.98
N PRO A 247 -19.38 -18.88 -20.73
CA PRO A 247 -20.07 -17.60 -20.69
C PRO A 247 -21.08 -17.59 -19.54
N SER A 248 -20.65 -17.14 -18.36
CA SER A 248 -21.59 -16.74 -17.31
C SER A 248 -20.98 -15.62 -16.47
N MET A 249 -21.07 -14.39 -16.96
CA MET A 249 -21.10 -13.12 -16.17
C MET A 249 -21.14 -11.92 -17.12
N SER A 250 -22.18 -11.84 -17.96
CA SER A 250 -22.40 -10.73 -18.90
C SER A 250 -23.66 -9.92 -18.59
N ALA A 251 -24.07 -9.86 -17.32
CA ALA A 251 -25.31 -9.19 -16.95
C ALA A 251 -25.17 -8.39 -15.65
N LEU A 252 -24.28 -7.38 -15.63
CA LEU A 252 -24.37 -6.26 -14.67
C LEU A 252 -23.48 -5.06 -15.08
N ALA A 253 -23.69 -4.55 -16.30
CA ALA A 253 -23.17 -3.25 -16.73
C ALA A 253 -23.98 -2.73 -17.92
N ALA A 254 -25.26 -2.42 -17.70
CA ALA A 254 -26.07 -1.68 -18.66
C ALA A 254 -26.22 -0.25 -18.15
N GLY A 255 -25.48 0.67 -18.76
CA GLY A 255 -25.62 2.10 -18.49
C GLY A 255 -24.34 2.90 -18.66
N MET A 256 -23.68 2.82 -19.81
CA MET A 256 -22.71 3.82 -20.27
C MET A 256 -22.48 3.70 -21.77
N ASP A 257 -22.48 4.84 -22.46
CA ASP A 257 -22.56 5.00 -23.91
C ASP A 257 -21.46 4.30 -24.72
N GLU A 258 -21.88 3.79 -25.88
CA GLU A 258 -21.19 2.85 -26.76
C GLU A 258 -20.24 3.53 -27.77
N HIS A 259 -19.45 4.51 -27.33
CA HIS A 259 -18.47 5.21 -28.19
C HIS A 259 -17.13 5.43 -27.49
N ASP A 260 -16.38 4.34 -27.27
CA ASP A 260 -14.91 4.26 -27.32
C ASP A 260 -14.43 2.93 -26.69
N LEU A 261 -14.41 1.85 -27.47
CA LEU A 261 -13.76 0.60 -27.08
C LEU A 261 -12.78 0.16 -28.17
N ASN A 262 -11.51 0.48 -27.96
CA ASN A 262 -10.39 -0.10 -28.69
C ASN A 262 -10.05 -1.46 -28.07
N ALA A 263 -10.33 -2.53 -28.79
CA ALA A 263 -10.32 -3.93 -28.31
C ALA A 263 -8.93 -4.59 -28.26
N ASP A 264 -7.90 -3.98 -27.64
CA ASP A 264 -6.55 -4.59 -27.52
C ASP A 264 -5.89 -4.45 -26.13
N SER A 265 -6.66 -4.30 -25.05
CA SER A 265 -6.13 -3.90 -23.73
C SER A 265 -6.25 -4.92 -22.59
N GLN A 266 -6.46 -6.22 -22.85
CA GLN A 266 -6.35 -7.26 -21.81
C GLN A 266 -5.20 -8.23 -22.14
N LYS A 267 -4.07 -8.12 -21.43
CA LYS A 267 -3.00 -9.13 -21.51
C LYS A 267 -2.64 -9.64 -20.10
N PRO A 268 -3.11 -10.83 -19.70
CA PRO A 268 -2.83 -11.38 -18.37
C PRO A 268 -1.40 -11.92 -18.27
N TYR A 269 -0.86 -11.90 -17.04
CA TYR A 269 0.38 -12.58 -16.63
C TYR A 269 0.08 -14.06 -16.36
N LYS A 270 1.09 -14.94 -16.41
CA LYS A 270 0.98 -16.36 -16.03
C LYS A 270 2.04 -16.66 -14.96
N ALA A 271 1.61 -17.27 -13.86
CA ALA A 271 2.50 -17.85 -12.86
C ALA A 271 2.83 -19.29 -13.28
N TYR A 272 4.08 -19.71 -13.08
CA TYR A 272 4.53 -21.08 -13.31
C TYR A 272 5.10 -21.67 -12.03
N CYS A 273 4.88 -22.96 -11.84
CA CYS A 273 5.37 -23.75 -10.72
C CYS A 273 6.34 -24.82 -11.26
N ASP A 274 7.39 -25.18 -10.52
CA ASP A 274 8.36 -26.21 -10.92
C ASP A 274 7.76 -27.63 -11.06
N THR A 275 6.61 -27.90 -10.44
CA THR A 275 5.82 -29.12 -10.65
C THR A 275 4.87 -29.03 -11.84
N ASP A 276 4.73 -27.85 -12.46
CA ASP A 276 3.95 -27.68 -13.68
C ASP A 276 4.64 -28.41 -14.84
N ASN A 277 3.94 -29.36 -15.46
CA ASN A 277 4.42 -30.09 -16.64
C ASN A 277 4.91 -29.15 -17.75
N THR A 278 4.33 -27.94 -17.83
CA THR A 278 4.74 -26.89 -18.78
C THR A 278 6.14 -26.37 -18.47
N PHE A 279 6.45 -26.11 -17.19
CA PHE A 279 7.78 -25.69 -16.75
C PHE A 279 8.79 -26.82 -16.89
N GLN A 280 8.39 -28.06 -16.61
CA GLN A 280 9.22 -29.24 -16.84
C GLN A 280 9.53 -29.47 -18.32
N GLN A 281 8.59 -29.19 -19.23
CA GLN A 281 8.84 -29.27 -20.67
C GLN A 281 9.76 -28.15 -21.18
N ILE A 282 9.65 -26.94 -20.62
CA ILE A 282 10.54 -25.82 -20.94
C ILE A 282 11.97 -26.10 -20.45
N THR A 283 12.13 -26.64 -19.25
CA THR A 283 13.45 -26.98 -18.64
C THR A 283 14.09 -28.25 -19.21
N LYS A 284 13.30 -29.19 -19.75
CA LYS A 284 13.79 -30.38 -20.49
C LYS A 284 14.24 -30.08 -21.92
N ASN A 285 14.10 -28.84 -22.39
CA ASN A 285 14.58 -28.45 -23.70
C ASN A 285 16.11 -28.35 -23.70
N GLU A 286 16.80 -29.34 -24.29
CA GLU A 286 18.27 -29.42 -24.38
C GLU A 286 18.91 -28.15 -24.96
N LYS A 287 18.19 -27.41 -25.80
CA LYS A 287 18.67 -26.17 -26.42
C LYS A 287 18.60 -24.98 -25.46
N LEU A 288 17.62 -24.97 -24.56
CA LEU A 288 17.51 -24.01 -23.46
C LEU A 288 18.56 -24.31 -22.38
N GLN A 289 18.81 -25.60 -22.10
CA GLN A 289 19.91 -26.04 -21.24
C GLN A 289 21.28 -25.66 -21.81
N ARG A 290 21.49 -25.79 -23.13
CA ARG A 290 22.71 -25.31 -23.81
C ARG A 290 22.88 -23.79 -23.77
N LEU A 291 21.79 -23.03 -23.90
CA LEU A 291 21.82 -21.57 -23.76
C LEU A 291 22.11 -21.12 -22.31
N LEU A 292 21.76 -21.94 -21.33
CA LEU A 292 22.11 -21.73 -19.92
C LEU A 292 23.53 -22.22 -19.59
N SER A 293 24.09 -23.19 -20.34
CA SER A 293 25.45 -23.72 -20.12
C SER A 293 26.55 -22.92 -20.83
N ASP A 294 26.28 -22.30 -21.97
CA ASP A 294 27.33 -21.77 -22.87
C ASP A 294 27.72 -20.30 -22.65
N GLY A 295 27.43 -19.70 -21.49
CA GLY A 295 27.97 -18.35 -21.25
C GLY A 295 27.66 -17.61 -19.97
N PHE A 296 26.82 -18.12 -19.07
CA PHE A 296 26.62 -17.47 -17.77
C PHE A 296 26.14 -18.53 -16.77
N VAL A 297 26.89 -18.67 -15.68
CA VAL A 297 26.53 -19.30 -14.39
C VAL A 297 27.20 -20.65 -14.09
N ASP A 298 28.29 -20.53 -13.32
CA ASP A 298 28.81 -21.47 -12.34
C ASP A 298 27.66 -22.11 -11.53
N HIS A 299 27.71 -23.40 -11.19
CA HIS A 299 26.66 -24.06 -10.40
C HIS A 299 26.38 -23.34 -9.05
N ALA A 300 27.32 -22.52 -8.57
CA ALA A 300 27.15 -21.59 -7.46
C ALA A 300 26.06 -20.52 -7.70
N ALA A 301 25.89 -20.00 -8.92
CA ALA A 301 24.91 -18.95 -9.20
C ALA A 301 23.49 -19.46 -9.46
N ILE A 302 23.24 -20.78 -9.51
CA ILE A 302 21.88 -21.35 -9.38
C ILE A 302 21.44 -21.36 -7.91
N GLN A 303 22.37 -21.59 -6.97
CA GLN A 303 22.13 -21.33 -5.54
C GLN A 303 22.00 -19.82 -5.27
N GLU A 304 22.78 -18.98 -5.95
CA GLU A 304 22.66 -17.53 -5.86
C GLU A 304 21.39 -16.99 -6.54
N LEU A 305 20.86 -17.64 -7.61
CA LEU A 305 19.56 -17.33 -8.24
C LEU A 305 18.36 -17.77 -7.41
N ALA A 306 18.51 -18.81 -6.59
CA ALA A 306 17.54 -19.12 -5.53
C ALA A 306 17.59 -18.08 -4.39
N GLU A 307 18.72 -17.36 -4.24
CA GLU A 307 18.87 -16.18 -3.38
C GLU A 307 18.59 -14.84 -4.10
N VAL A 308 18.32 -14.85 -5.42
CA VAL A 308 17.95 -13.63 -6.17
C VAL A 308 16.56 -13.21 -5.71
N LYS A 309 16.56 -12.24 -4.78
CA LYS A 309 15.43 -11.39 -4.39
C LYS A 309 14.66 -10.94 -5.64
N SER A 310 13.63 -11.67 -6.01
CA SER A 310 12.85 -11.39 -7.20
C SER A 310 11.84 -10.28 -6.90
N PHE A 311 12.32 -9.05 -6.91
CA PHE A 311 11.45 -7.88 -6.99
C PHE A 311 10.90 -7.78 -8.41
N GLN A 312 9.60 -7.97 -8.58
CA GLN A 312 8.93 -7.67 -9.84
C GLN A 312 7.92 -6.54 -9.65
N LEU A 313 8.13 -5.46 -10.39
CA LEU A 313 7.13 -4.41 -10.61
C LEU A 313 6.15 -4.93 -11.67
N LEU A 314 4.86 -5.03 -11.31
CA LEU A 314 3.79 -5.36 -12.23
C LEU A 314 3.37 -4.05 -12.93
N ASP A 315 3.37 -4.02 -14.27
CA ASP A 315 2.96 -2.84 -15.04
C ASP A 315 1.43 -2.84 -15.25
N HIS A 316 0.81 -1.67 -15.03
CA HIS A 316 -0.59 -1.44 -14.63
C HIS A 316 -1.58 -1.30 -15.80
N ARG A 317 -2.11 -2.42 -16.31
CA ARG A 317 -3.22 -2.36 -17.30
C ARG A 317 -4.43 -3.25 -17.02
N LEU A 318 -4.47 -3.89 -15.85
CA LEU A 318 -5.55 -4.81 -15.47
C LEU A 318 -6.52 -4.25 -14.41
N LEU A 319 -6.19 -3.12 -13.79
CA LEU A 319 -7.06 -2.44 -12.84
C LEU A 319 -7.75 -1.29 -13.58
N ASP A 320 -9.06 -1.15 -13.33
CA ASP A 320 -9.91 -0.09 -13.86
C ASP A 320 -9.22 1.29 -13.73
N SER A 321 -9.53 2.19 -14.65
CA SER A 321 -8.88 3.50 -14.85
C SER A 321 -8.79 4.40 -13.61
N THR A 322 -9.52 4.04 -12.55
CA THR A 322 -9.61 4.64 -11.22
C THR A 322 -8.45 4.28 -10.27
N VAL A 323 -7.71 3.18 -10.47
CA VAL A 323 -6.62 2.76 -9.56
C VAL A 323 -5.25 2.82 -10.25
N ARG A 324 -4.74 4.04 -10.45
CA ARG A 324 -3.38 4.30 -10.99
C ARG A 324 -2.26 4.19 -9.93
N THR A 325 -2.34 3.21 -9.03
CA THR A 325 -1.28 2.99 -8.02
C THR A 325 -0.40 1.82 -8.40
N THR A 326 0.91 2.05 -8.57
CA THR A 326 1.90 1.01 -8.83
C THR A 326 1.96 0.01 -7.67
N LEU A 327 1.52 -1.22 -7.89
CA LEU A 327 1.61 -2.33 -6.96
C LEU A 327 2.99 -2.99 -7.09
N THR A 328 3.64 -3.20 -5.96
CA THR A 328 4.87 -3.99 -5.89
C THR A 328 4.56 -5.30 -5.19
N TYR A 329 5.02 -6.44 -5.68
CA TYR A 329 4.78 -7.72 -5.03
C TYR A 329 6.03 -8.59 -5.00
N ALA A 330 6.07 -9.54 -4.07
CA ALA A 330 7.09 -10.58 -3.97
C ALA A 330 6.44 -11.91 -3.58
N ILE A 331 7.03 -13.02 -4.02
CA ILE A 331 6.62 -14.35 -3.58
C ILE A 331 7.72 -14.91 -2.70
N HIS A 332 7.40 -15.22 -1.44
CA HIS A 332 8.36 -15.78 -0.50
C HIS A 332 7.67 -16.62 0.57
N SER A 333 8.30 -17.73 0.96
CA SER A 333 7.85 -18.61 2.07
C SER A 333 6.40 -19.10 1.98
N GLY A 334 5.89 -19.38 0.77
CA GLY A 334 4.50 -19.81 0.61
C GLY A 334 3.49 -18.66 0.72
N SER A 335 3.92 -17.41 0.51
CA SER A 335 3.05 -16.24 0.54
C SER A 335 3.36 -15.31 -0.63
N ILE A 336 2.32 -14.68 -1.16
CA ILE A 336 2.43 -13.52 -2.06
C ILE A 336 2.27 -12.28 -1.19
N TRP A 337 3.30 -11.45 -1.15
CA TRP A 337 3.27 -10.16 -0.50
C TRP A 337 2.99 -9.08 -1.53
N VAL A 338 2.07 -8.16 -1.27
CA VAL A 338 1.70 -7.04 -2.14
C VAL A 338 1.76 -5.74 -1.37
N LEU A 339 2.42 -4.73 -1.94
CA LEU A 339 2.59 -3.40 -1.39
C LEU A 339 1.71 -2.41 -2.15
N ILE A 340 0.78 -1.76 -1.44
CA ILE A 340 -0.19 -0.81 -1.97
C ILE A 340 0.14 0.60 -1.41
N PRO A 341 0.78 1.49 -2.18
CA PRO A 341 1.18 2.82 -1.68
C PRO A 341 -0.01 3.77 -1.54
N GLY A 342 0.05 4.69 -0.56
CA GLY A 342 -0.82 5.88 -0.52
C GLY A 342 -2.16 5.71 0.20
N TRP A 343 -2.26 4.74 1.09
CA TRP A 343 -3.52 4.32 1.73
C TRP A 343 -3.68 4.75 3.19
N GLN A 344 -2.72 5.49 3.72
CA GLN A 344 -2.73 5.92 5.11
C GLN A 344 -3.41 7.29 5.26
N ASP A 345 -3.72 7.62 6.51
CA ASP A 345 -4.39 8.82 7.03
C ASP A 345 -5.91 8.74 7.08
N LYS A 346 -6.54 7.81 6.35
CA LYS A 346 -8.00 7.66 6.39
C LYS A 346 -8.52 6.94 7.64
N PHE A 347 -7.66 6.20 8.32
CA PHE A 347 -7.97 5.52 9.60
C PHE A 347 -7.43 6.28 10.82
N GLU A 348 -6.69 7.38 10.63
CA GLU A 348 -6.21 8.20 11.74
C GLU A 348 -7.17 9.36 11.99
N LEU A 349 -7.97 9.26 13.05
CA LEU A 349 -8.74 10.41 13.50
C LEU A 349 -7.81 11.49 14.05
N THR A 350 -7.95 12.70 13.49
CA THR A 350 -7.36 13.90 14.07
C THR A 350 -8.43 14.69 14.82
N LEU A 351 -8.04 15.42 15.88
CA LEU A 351 -8.99 16.29 16.61
C LEU A 351 -9.65 17.34 15.71
N ASP A 352 -8.96 17.74 14.64
CA ASP A 352 -9.38 18.80 13.75
C ASP A 352 -10.27 18.26 12.60
N GLN A 353 -10.36 16.94 12.41
CA GLN A 353 -11.21 16.29 11.41
C GLN A 353 -12.52 15.79 12.03
N GLU A 354 -13.65 16.13 11.42
CA GLU A 354 -14.96 15.64 11.86
C GLU A 354 -15.17 14.20 11.42
N VAL A 355 -15.77 13.39 12.30
CA VAL A 355 -16.15 12.01 11.96
C VAL A 355 -17.52 12.05 11.30
N THR A 356 -17.55 12.02 9.98
CA THR A 356 -18.77 12.09 9.17
C THR A 356 -19.00 10.78 8.43
N LYS A 357 -20.23 10.55 7.96
CA LYS A 357 -20.58 9.42 7.07
C LYS A 357 -19.59 9.28 5.91
N LYS A 358 -19.26 10.38 5.25
CA LYS A 358 -18.30 10.43 4.14
C LYS A 358 -16.92 9.91 4.49
N VAL A 359 -16.45 10.15 5.72
CA VAL A 359 -15.14 9.63 6.19
C VAL A 359 -15.20 8.11 6.34
N VAL A 360 -16.30 7.59 6.90
CA VAL A 360 -16.52 6.14 7.08
C VAL A 360 -16.72 5.44 5.73
N GLU A 361 -17.52 6.03 4.82
CA GLU A 361 -17.70 5.54 3.44
C GLU A 361 -16.38 5.49 2.69
N SER A 362 -15.55 6.54 2.77
CA SER A 362 -14.23 6.50 2.16
C SER A 362 -13.42 5.32 2.69
N ALA A 363 -13.43 5.09 4.01
CA ALA A 363 -12.68 4.00 4.62
C ALA A 363 -13.18 2.61 4.14
N TYR A 364 -14.49 2.46 3.96
CA TYR A 364 -15.11 1.28 3.36
C TYR A 364 -14.69 1.07 1.90
N ASP A 365 -14.76 2.10 1.08
CA ASP A 365 -14.38 2.06 -0.34
C ASP A 365 -12.91 1.69 -0.51
N ASP A 366 -12.05 2.25 0.34
CA ASP A 366 -10.64 1.87 0.37
C ASP A 366 -10.55 0.38 0.69
N PHE A 367 -11.03 -0.14 1.82
CA PHE A 367 -10.87 -1.58 2.10
C PHE A 367 -11.34 -2.49 0.96
N ARG A 368 -12.45 -2.15 0.30
CA ARG A 368 -12.91 -2.87 -0.89
C ARG A 368 -11.94 -2.80 -2.05
N LEU A 369 -11.40 -1.63 -2.36
CA LEU A 369 -10.39 -1.47 -3.40
C LEU A 369 -9.10 -2.24 -3.07
N ALA A 370 -8.71 -2.38 -1.80
CA ALA A 370 -7.51 -3.09 -1.39
C ALA A 370 -7.72 -4.58 -1.59
N LEU A 371 -8.86 -5.09 -1.13
CA LEU A 371 -9.27 -6.47 -1.35
C LEU A 371 -9.34 -6.78 -2.85
N ALA A 372 -10.00 -5.93 -3.64
CA ALA A 372 -10.10 -6.08 -5.10
C ALA A 372 -8.72 -6.10 -5.78
N SER A 373 -7.77 -5.27 -5.30
CA SER A 373 -6.41 -5.22 -5.86
C SER A 373 -5.60 -6.49 -5.64
N VAL A 374 -5.96 -7.30 -4.62
CA VAL A 374 -5.29 -8.56 -4.33
C VAL A 374 -6.01 -9.79 -4.86
N GLU A 375 -7.25 -9.64 -5.35
CA GLU A 375 -8.01 -10.75 -5.95
C GLU A 375 -7.30 -11.49 -7.08
N PRO A 376 -6.53 -10.83 -7.97
CA PRO A 376 -5.81 -11.54 -9.03
C PRO A 376 -4.73 -12.52 -8.53
N PHE A 377 -4.39 -12.49 -7.24
CA PHE A 377 -3.39 -13.37 -6.62
C PHE A 377 -4.03 -14.54 -5.85
N LEU A 378 -5.33 -14.47 -5.56
CA LEU A 378 -6.14 -15.54 -4.95
C LEU A 378 -6.43 -16.65 -5.96
#